data_AF-A0A358HTL3-F1
#
_entry.id   AF-A0A358HTL3-F1
#
_cell.length_a   1.000
_cell.length_b   1.000
_cell.length_c   1.000
_cell.angle_alpha   90.00
_cell.angle_beta   90.00
_cell.angle_gamma   90.00
#
_symmetry.space_group_name_H-M   'P 1'
#
loop_
_entity.id
_entity.type
_entity.pdbx_description
1 polymer ?
#
loop_
_entity_poly.entity_id
_entity_poly.type
_entity_poly.pdbx_seq_one_letter_code
_entity_poly.pdbx_strand_id
1 'polypeptide(L)' 'DEERIQEQQCVKRRLVGDDVAQMVLFLASDVSSACSSQSFIVDGGLV' A
#
# COMPACT_ATOMS: atom_id res chain seq x y z
N ASP A 1 -16.36 10.37 6.96
CA ASP A 1 -15.15 9.54 7.15
C ASP A 1 -14.40 9.23 5.88
N GLU A 2 -15.06 8.66 4.87
CA GLU A 2 -14.39 8.27 3.63
C GLU A 2 -13.85 9.48 2.82
N GLU A 3 -14.61 10.57 2.74
CA GLU A 3 -14.15 11.84 2.13
C GLU A 3 -12.94 12.42 2.87
N ARG A 4 -12.98 12.49 4.22
CA ARG A 4 -11.87 12.95 5.05
C ARG A 4 -10.59 12.12 4.84
N ILE A 5 -10.74 10.79 4.76
CA ILE A 5 -9.62 9.88 4.49
C ILE A 5 -9.06 10.16 3.08
N GLN A 6 -9.93 10.28 2.07
CA GLN A 6 -9.50 10.58 0.71
C GLN A 6 -8.87 11.97 0.57
N GLU A 7 -9.27 12.97 1.35
CA GLU A 7 -8.64 14.29 1.38
C GLU A 7 -7.18 14.20 1.84
N GLN A 8 -6.91 13.42 2.89
CA GLN A 8 -5.59 13.19 3.48
C GLN A 8 -4.71 12.23 2.67
N GLN A 9 -5.31 11.37 1.84
CA GLN A 9 -4.59 10.46 0.96
C GLN A 9 -4.10 11.15 -0.31
N CYS A 10 -2.89 10.85 -0.75
CA CYS A 10 -2.41 11.26 -2.09
C CYS A 10 -3.21 10.57 -3.21
N VAL A 11 -3.52 9.28 -3.03
CA VAL A 11 -4.26 8.48 -4.02
C VAL A 11 -5.77 8.57 -3.76
N LYS A 12 -6.51 9.22 -4.66
CA LYS A 12 -7.95 9.53 -4.50
C LYS A 12 -8.88 8.36 -4.84
N ARG A 13 -8.73 7.25 -4.11
CA ARG A 13 -9.66 6.11 -4.15
C ARG A 13 -9.68 5.40 -2.82
N ARG A 14 -10.77 4.65 -2.56
CA ARG A 14 -10.83 3.74 -1.43
C ARG A 14 -9.77 2.65 -1.57
N LEU A 15 -8.99 2.45 -0.50
CA LEU A 15 -8.13 1.28 -0.38
C LEU A 15 -8.92 0.09 0.16
N VAL A 16 -8.62 -1.08 -0.38
CA VAL A 16 -9.26 -2.35 -0.03
C VAL A 16 -8.20 -3.39 0.31
N GLY A 17 -8.63 -4.55 0.84
CA GLY A 17 -7.71 -5.62 1.22
C GLY A 17 -6.79 -6.08 0.08
N ASP A 18 -7.28 -6.05 -1.16
CA ASP A 18 -6.51 -6.43 -2.34
C ASP A 18 -5.28 -5.54 -2.56
N ASP A 19 -5.31 -4.27 -2.16
CA ASP A 19 -4.14 -3.38 -2.30
C ASP A 19 -2.97 -3.86 -1.45
N VAL A 20 -3.23 -4.37 -0.25
CA VAL A 20 -2.22 -4.99 0.61
C VAL A 20 -1.82 -6.36 0.06
N ALA A 21 -2.79 -7.15 -0.42
CA ALA A 21 -2.51 -8.48 -0.97
C ALA A 21 -1.57 -8.43 -2.18
N GLN A 22 -1.73 -7.45 -3.07
CA GLN A 22 -0.82 -7.25 -4.21
C GLN A 22 0.60 -6.90 -3.76
N MET A 23 0.77 -6.06 -2.74
CA MET A 23 2.09 -5.75 -2.20
C MET A 23 2.75 -7.00 -1.59
N VAL A 24 1.99 -7.81 -0.85
CA VAL A 24 2.49 -9.08 -0.29
C VAL A 24 2.87 -10.06 -1.41
N LEU A 25 2.07 -10.18 -2.46
CA LEU A 25 2.38 -11.04 -3.61
C LEU A 25 3.68 -10.60 -4.31
N PHE A 26 3.90 -9.29 -4.46
CA PHE A 26 5.17 -8.77 -4.95
C PHE A 26 6.34 -9.17 -4.04
N LEU A 27 6.21 -8.96 -2.73
CA LEU A 27 7.27 -9.30 -1.76
C LEU A 27 7.55 -10.80 -1.65
N ALA A 28 6.56 -11.64 -1.97
CA ALA A 28 6.70 -13.10 -2.02
C ALA A 28 7.33 -13.60 -3.32
N SER A 29 7.53 -12.74 -4.32
CA SER A 29 8.09 -13.10 -5.63
C SER A 29 9.61 -12.92 -5.69
N ASP A 30 10.25 -13.55 -6.67
CA ASP A 30 11.70 -13.38 -6.92
C ASP A 30 12.09 -11.95 -7.32
N VAL A 31 11.11 -11.14 -7.77
CA VAL A 31 11.33 -9.76 -8.21
C VAL A 31 11.80 -8.87 -7.04
N SER A 32 11.41 -9.20 -5.81
CA SER A 32 11.81 -8.49 -4.59
C SER A 32 12.97 -9.17 -3.85
N SER A 33 13.77 -10.01 -4.52
CA SER A 33 14.85 -10.80 -3.87
C SER A 33 15.88 -9.99 -3.08
N ALA A 34 16.06 -8.70 -3.39
CA ALA A 34 16.95 -7.80 -2.67
C ALA A 34 16.25 -6.87 -1.66
N CYS A 35 14.93 -7.02 -1.46
CA CYS A 35 14.16 -6.23 -0.52
C CYS A 35 14.12 -6.93 0.85
N SER A 36 14.97 -6.49 1.79
CA SER A 36 15.02 -7.04 3.15
C SER A 36 15.18 -5.94 4.20
N SER A 37 14.69 -6.21 5.42
CA SER A 37 14.74 -5.29 6.57
C SER A 37 14.12 -3.90 6.31
N GLN A 38 13.11 -3.83 5.44
CA GLN A 38 12.39 -2.59 5.12
C GLN A 38 10.94 -2.67 5.60
N SER A 39 10.36 -1.51 5.90
CA SER A 39 8.91 -1.36 6.11
C SER A 39 8.28 -0.84 4.82
N PHE A 40 7.35 -1.61 4.26
CA PHE A 40 6.56 -1.19 3.09
C PHE A 40 5.17 -0.75 3.55
N ILE A 41 4.82 0.51 3.30
CA ILE A 41 3.56 1.12 3.74
C ILE A 41 2.58 1.16 2.56
N VAL A 42 1.37 0.64 2.77
CA VAL A 42 0.28 0.60 1.78
C VAL A 42 -0.92 1.36 2.33
N ASP A 43 -0.87 2.69 2.28
CA ASP A 43 -1.87 3.58 2.90
C ASP A 43 -2.41 4.67 1.94
N GLY A 44 -1.94 4.66 0.69
CA GLY A 44 -2.35 5.65 -0.31
C GLY A 44 -1.65 7.01 -0.11
N GLY A 45 -0.57 7.04 0.67
CA GLY A 45 0.16 8.24 1.04
C GLY A 45 -0.67 9.11 1.98
N LEU A 46 -1.10 8.57 3.11
CA LEU A 46 -1.88 9.29 4.11
C LEU A 46 -0.96 10.28 4.85
N VAL A 47 -1.36 11.56 4.91
CA VAL A 47 -0.61 12.65 5.57
C VAL A 47 -1.41 13.28 6.71
#